data_AF-A0A2T5P8B5-F1
#
_entry.id   AF-A0A2T5P8B5-F1
#
_cell.length_a   1.000
_cell.length_b   1.000
_cell.length_c   1.000
_cell.angle_alpha   90.00
_cell.angle_beta   90.00
_cell.angle_gamma   90.00
#
_symmetry.space_group_name_H-M   'P 1'
#
loop_
_entity.id
_entity.type
_entity.pdbx_description
1 polymer ?
#
loop_
_entity_poly.entity_id
_entity_poly.type
_entity_poly.pdbx_seq_one_letter_code
_entity_poly.pdbx_strand_id
1 'polypeptide(L)'
;MPNNTQHAGFSLIEVLVAIVIISIGVLGLVAMQGRTIQFTQDSAQRNTAAMLADDLVEQIRSNRDAVVDASGVRSNSNYYKAPAATFPTTGVAACRTAPGCDANQMATDHLVQWVIQVRNSLPVDDATLNAAYIICRDSTPATAACDNLGSAIKIQIAWISRTTENAPEADDANSREFYQISFEP
;
A
#
# COMPACT_ATOMS: atom_id res chain seq x y z
N MET A 1 20.85 1.87 75.10
CA MET A 1 19.78 0.91 74.75
C MET A 1 19.87 0.68 73.24
N PRO A 2 20.26 -0.50 72.75
CA PRO A 2 20.24 -0.76 71.31
C PRO A 2 18.83 -1.22 70.89
N ASN A 3 18.28 -0.56 69.87
CA ASN A 3 17.02 -0.96 69.22
C ASN A 3 17.24 -2.27 68.46
N ASN A 4 16.44 -3.29 68.79
CA ASN A 4 16.40 -4.55 68.05
C ASN A 4 15.56 -4.34 66.78
N THR A 5 16.21 -4.01 65.67
CA THR A 5 15.57 -3.99 64.35
C THR A 5 15.30 -5.43 63.91
N GLN A 6 14.04 -5.87 64.01
CA GLN A 6 13.62 -7.17 63.49
C GLN A 6 13.73 -7.16 61.96
N HIS A 7 14.65 -7.94 61.41
CA HIS A 7 14.68 -8.24 59.98
C HIS A 7 13.54 -9.22 59.68
N ALA A 8 12.43 -8.71 59.13
CA ALA A 8 11.40 -9.56 58.56
C ALA A 8 11.96 -10.22 57.28
N GLY A 9 12.28 -11.51 57.36
CA GLY A 9 12.67 -12.29 56.19
C GLY A 9 11.47 -12.51 55.27
N PHE A 10 11.69 -12.41 53.95
CA PHE A 10 10.68 -12.70 52.94
C PHE A 10 10.18 -14.14 53.08
N SER A 11 8.86 -14.34 53.03
CA SER A 11 8.28 -15.67 53.01
C SER A 11 8.37 -16.27 51.60
N LEU A 12 8.64 -17.57 51.48
CA LEU A 12 8.73 -18.26 50.17
C LEU A 12 7.42 -18.14 49.36
N ILE A 13 6.28 -18.00 50.04
CA ILE A 13 4.99 -17.79 49.39
C ILE A 13 4.85 -16.40 48.76
N GLU A 14 5.50 -15.38 49.32
CA GLU A 14 5.46 -14.01 48.82
C GLU A 14 6.17 -13.92 47.47
N VAL A 15 7.32 -14.59 47.35
CA VAL A 15 8.07 -14.69 46.09
C VAL A 15 7.28 -15.48 45.04
N LEU A 16 6.60 -16.57 45.44
CA LEU A 16 5.81 -17.38 44.52
C LEU A 16 4.61 -16.59 43.96
N VAL A 17 3.89 -15.85 44.82
CA VAL A 17 2.79 -14.98 44.40
C VAL A 17 3.32 -13.85 43.50
N ALA A 18 4.46 -13.24 43.84
CA ALA A 18 5.08 -12.21 42.99
C ALA A 18 5.39 -12.74 41.58
N ILE A 19 5.97 -13.95 41.46
CA ILE A 19 6.26 -14.57 40.16
C ILE A 19 4.98 -14.83 39.36
N VAL A 20 3.90 -15.29 40.00
CA VAL A 20 2.60 -15.52 39.32
C VAL A 20 2.03 -14.22 38.77
N ILE A 21 2.01 -13.15 39.58
CA ILE A 21 1.51 -11.84 39.16
C ILE A 21 2.34 -11.29 37.99
N ILE A 22 3.67 -11.37 38.09
CA ILE A 22 4.58 -10.93 37.02
C ILE A 22 4.33 -11.74 35.74
N SER A 23 4.17 -13.05 35.85
CA SER A 23 3.94 -13.93 34.70
C SER A 23 2.65 -13.56 33.97
N ILE A 24 1.56 -13.29 34.70
CA ILE A 24 0.29 -12.81 34.11
C ILE A 24 0.48 -11.44 33.45
N GLY A 25 1.21 -10.52 34.10
CA GLY A 25 1.52 -9.20 33.55
C GLY A 25 2.30 -9.26 32.23
N VAL A 26 3.32 -10.13 32.15
CA VAL A 26 4.13 -10.32 30.93
C VAL A 26 3.30 -10.91 29.79
N LEU A 27 2.45 -11.92 30.07
CA LEU A 27 1.56 -12.49 29.06
C LEU A 27 0.59 -11.44 28.49
N GLY A 28 0.04 -10.58 29.35
CA GLY A 28 -0.80 -9.46 28.94
C GLY A 28 -0.05 -8.47 28.03
N LEU A 29 1.21 -8.17 28.36
CA LEU A 29 2.06 -7.28 27.57
C LEU A 29 2.37 -7.85 26.19
N VAL A 30 2.76 -9.13 26.11
CA VAL A 30 3.08 -9.82 24.85
C VAL A 30 1.86 -9.85 23.92
N ALA A 31 0.67 -10.11 24.45
CA ALA A 31 -0.57 -10.09 23.67
C ALA A 31 -0.84 -8.70 23.06
N MET A 32 -0.58 -7.62 23.82
CA MET A 32 -0.74 -6.24 23.33
C MET A 32 0.32 -5.87 22.30
N GLN A 33 1.58 -6.28 22.50
CA GLN A 33 2.66 -6.07 21.54
C GLN A 33 2.34 -6.74 20.19
N GLY A 34 1.82 -7.97 20.21
CA GLY A 34 1.42 -8.68 18.99
C GLY A 34 0.40 -7.91 18.16
N ARG A 35 -0.63 -7.33 18.80
CA ARG A 35 -1.64 -6.50 18.12
C ARG A 35 -1.04 -5.19 17.57
N THR A 36 -0.15 -4.56 18.35
CA THR A 36 0.53 -3.31 17.95
C THR A 36 1.37 -3.49 16.68
N ILE A 37 2.05 -4.64 16.55
CA ILE A 37 2.85 -4.98 15.38
C ILE A 37 1.98 -5.07 14.11
N GLN A 38 0.77 -5.61 14.21
CA GLN A 38 -0.15 -5.69 13.07
C GLN A 38 -0.60 -4.30 12.62
N PHE A 39 -1.07 -3.47 13.55
CA PHE A 39 -1.47 -2.09 13.23
C PHE A 39 -0.34 -1.25 12.63
N THR A 40 0.89 -1.47 13.10
CA THR A 40 2.07 -0.78 12.56
C THR A 40 2.36 -1.22 11.13
N GLN A 41 2.22 -2.51 10.82
CA GLN A 41 2.39 -3.03 9.45
C GLN A 41 1.31 -2.50 8.50
N ASP A 42 0.03 -2.49 8.90
CA ASP A 42 -1.05 -1.96 8.06
C ASP A 42 -0.85 -0.47 7.76
N SER A 43 -0.48 0.31 8.78
CA SER A 43 -0.17 1.73 8.63
C SER A 43 1.03 1.95 7.69
N ALA A 44 2.07 1.13 7.81
CA ALA A 44 3.22 1.18 6.93
C ALA A 44 2.86 0.85 5.48
N GLN A 45 2.01 -0.15 5.24
CA GLN A 45 1.55 -0.51 3.88
C GLN A 45 0.74 0.61 3.24
N ARG A 46 -0.17 1.24 4.00
CA ARG A 46 -0.95 2.41 3.53
C ARG A 46 -0.04 3.58 3.17
N ASN A 47 0.97 3.85 3.99
CA ASN A 47 1.95 4.89 3.71
C ASN A 47 2.78 4.58 2.46
N THR A 48 3.23 3.32 2.29
CA THR A 48 3.93 2.87 1.08
C THR A 48 3.05 3.00 -0.16
N ALA A 49 1.77 2.63 -0.08
CA ALA A 49 0.83 2.81 -1.18
C ALA A 49 0.65 4.29 -1.56
N ALA A 50 0.54 5.18 -0.57
CA ALA A 50 0.47 6.62 -0.83
C ALA A 50 1.73 7.13 -1.55
N MET A 51 2.93 6.77 -1.05
CA MET A 51 4.20 7.15 -1.70
C MET A 51 4.31 6.61 -3.14
N LEU A 52 3.87 5.37 -3.39
CA LEU A 52 3.87 4.78 -4.73
C LEU A 52 2.87 5.48 -5.67
N ALA A 53 1.74 5.95 -5.15
CA ALA A 53 0.77 6.71 -5.91
C ALA A 53 1.36 8.08 -6.29
N ASP A 54 1.93 8.79 -5.32
CA ASP A 54 2.57 10.09 -5.54
C ASP A 54 3.73 9.99 -6.54
N ASP A 55 4.55 8.95 -6.45
CA ASP A 55 5.61 8.69 -7.43
C ASP A 55 5.06 8.52 -8.85
N LEU A 56 3.96 7.78 -9.02
CA LEU A 56 3.31 7.65 -10.33
C LEU A 56 2.69 8.96 -10.82
N VAL A 57 2.09 9.75 -9.93
CA VAL A 57 1.58 11.10 -10.26
C VAL A 57 2.71 11.96 -10.82
N GLU A 58 3.86 11.99 -10.16
CA GLU A 58 5.01 12.77 -10.61
C GLU A 58 5.60 12.24 -11.93
N GLN A 59 5.65 10.92 -12.12
CA GLN A 59 6.03 10.33 -13.41
C GLN A 59 5.08 10.72 -14.56
N ILE A 60 3.77 10.79 -14.29
CA ILE A 60 2.78 11.25 -15.28
C ILE A 60 2.94 12.75 -15.56
N ARG A 61 3.14 13.58 -14.54
CA ARG A 61 3.38 15.02 -14.69
C ARG A 61 4.65 15.33 -15.47
N SER A 62 5.72 14.57 -15.23
CA SER A 62 6.99 14.67 -15.96
C SER A 62 6.84 14.32 -17.44
N ASN A 63 5.96 13.38 -17.77
CA ASN A 63 5.67 12.92 -19.13
C ASN A 63 4.25 13.33 -19.56
N ARG A 64 3.94 14.62 -19.43
CA ARG A 64 2.60 15.17 -19.63
C ARG A 64 2.04 14.93 -21.03
N ASP A 65 2.88 14.91 -22.06
CA ASP A 65 2.46 14.69 -23.45
C ASP A 65 1.88 13.29 -23.69
N ALA A 66 2.16 12.33 -22.80
CA ALA A 66 1.53 11.02 -22.85
C ALA A 66 0.05 11.04 -22.44
N VAL A 67 -0.39 12.07 -21.70
CA VAL A 67 -1.75 12.19 -21.15
C VAL A 67 -2.49 13.44 -21.60
N VAL A 68 -1.81 14.45 -22.15
CA VAL A 68 -2.42 15.69 -22.64
C VAL A 68 -1.97 15.99 -24.06
N ASP A 69 -2.90 16.44 -24.91
CA ASP A 69 -2.63 16.96 -26.24
C ASP A 69 -3.34 18.31 -26.45
N ALA A 70 -3.38 18.81 -27.69
CA ALA A 70 -4.01 20.08 -28.04
C ALA A 70 -5.52 20.13 -27.74
N SER A 71 -6.19 18.99 -27.61
CA SER A 71 -7.61 18.86 -27.27
C SER A 71 -7.88 18.68 -25.77
N GLY A 72 -6.82 18.66 -24.94
CA GLY A 72 -6.90 18.47 -23.49
C GLY A 72 -6.41 17.09 -23.06
N VAL A 73 -6.96 16.56 -21.97
CA VAL A 73 -6.58 15.23 -21.46
C VAL A 73 -7.01 14.16 -22.48
N ARG A 74 -6.05 13.37 -22.95
CA ARG A 74 -6.21 12.35 -23.98
C ARG A 74 -7.20 11.29 -23.52
N SER A 75 -8.06 10.79 -24.40
CA SER A 75 -8.98 9.68 -24.04
C SER A 75 -8.24 8.36 -23.87
N ASN A 76 -7.10 8.21 -24.56
CA ASN A 76 -6.27 7.03 -24.51
C ASN A 76 -4.83 7.43 -24.17
N SER A 77 -4.22 6.74 -23.22
CA SER A 77 -2.82 6.88 -22.83
C SER A 77 -2.27 5.53 -22.42
N ASN A 78 -0.97 5.32 -22.65
CA ASN A 78 -0.27 4.12 -22.18
C ASN A 78 -0.13 4.09 -20.65
N TYR A 79 -0.38 5.21 -19.96
CA TYR A 79 -0.51 5.22 -18.50
C TYR A 79 -1.84 4.65 -18.01
N TYR A 80 -2.88 4.66 -18.84
CA TYR A 80 -4.19 4.20 -18.41
C TYR A 80 -4.24 2.68 -18.36
N LYS A 81 -4.76 2.19 -17.24
CA LYS A 81 -5.02 0.79 -16.97
C LYS A 81 -6.49 0.65 -16.56
N ALA A 82 -7.26 0.06 -17.46
CA ALA A 82 -8.64 -0.32 -17.16
C ALA A 82 -8.70 -1.44 -16.09
N PRO A 83 -9.85 -1.59 -15.42
CA PRO A 83 -10.10 -2.76 -14.56
C PRO A 83 -9.85 -4.07 -15.32
N ALA A 84 -9.23 -5.05 -14.67
CA ALA A 84 -8.84 -6.34 -15.25
C ALA A 84 -7.83 -6.31 -16.42
N ALA A 85 -7.40 -5.14 -16.91
CA ALA A 85 -6.32 -5.05 -17.87
C ALA A 85 -4.98 -5.40 -17.20
N THR A 86 -4.07 -6.00 -17.96
CA THR A 86 -2.71 -6.32 -17.50
C THR A 86 -1.80 -5.11 -17.64
N PHE A 87 -0.92 -4.91 -16.67
CA PHE A 87 0.19 -3.98 -16.85
C PHE A 87 1.14 -4.43 -17.97
N PRO A 88 1.81 -3.50 -18.66
CA PRO A 88 2.90 -3.87 -19.55
C PRO A 88 3.99 -4.63 -18.77
N THR A 89 4.51 -5.70 -19.37
CA THR A 89 5.53 -6.57 -18.76
C THR A 89 6.94 -6.33 -19.33
N THR A 90 7.03 -5.65 -20.47
CA THR A 90 8.28 -5.38 -21.18
C THR A 90 8.49 -3.88 -21.27
N GLY A 91 9.59 -3.39 -20.67
CA GLY A 91 10.01 -1.99 -20.77
C GLY A 91 10.51 -1.64 -22.16
N VAL A 92 10.71 -0.34 -22.41
CA VAL A 92 11.18 0.17 -23.69
C VAL A 92 12.64 0.61 -23.56
N ALA A 93 13.58 -0.26 -23.96
CA ALA A 93 15.01 -0.03 -23.77
C ALA A 93 15.52 1.30 -24.38
N ALA A 94 14.91 1.75 -25.49
CA ALA A 94 15.25 3.02 -26.13
C ALA A 94 15.11 4.22 -25.19
N CYS A 95 14.16 4.19 -24.24
CA CYS A 95 13.93 5.25 -23.26
C CYS A 95 15.11 5.48 -22.31
N ARG A 96 16.04 4.53 -22.23
CA ARG A 96 17.21 4.57 -21.33
C ARG A 96 18.52 4.79 -22.09
N THR A 97 18.43 5.18 -23.35
CA THR A 97 19.57 5.42 -24.24
C THR A 97 19.54 6.84 -24.79
N ALA A 98 20.68 7.33 -25.29
CA ALA A 98 20.83 8.69 -25.78
C ALA A 98 19.81 9.14 -26.86
N PRO A 99 19.34 8.28 -27.79
CA PRO A 99 18.27 8.65 -28.72
C PRO A 99 16.91 8.95 -28.07
N GLY A 100 16.68 8.45 -26.84
CA GLY A 100 15.41 8.57 -26.14
C GLY A 100 14.28 7.75 -26.77
N CYS A 101 13.07 8.00 -26.32
CA CYS A 101 11.83 7.39 -26.83
C CYS A 101 10.71 8.43 -26.82
N ASP A 102 9.60 8.15 -27.51
CA ASP A 102 8.45 9.05 -27.49
C ASP A 102 7.68 9.01 -26.17
N ALA A 103 6.76 9.97 -25.96
CA ALA A 103 5.99 10.09 -24.71
C ALA A 103 5.15 8.84 -24.39
N ASN A 104 4.61 8.13 -25.38
CA ASN A 104 3.82 6.92 -25.16
C ASN A 104 4.72 5.73 -24.79
N GLN A 105 5.88 5.63 -25.44
CA GLN A 105 6.91 4.64 -25.12
C GLN A 105 7.46 4.84 -23.70
N MET A 106 7.69 6.10 -23.31
CA MET A 106 8.14 6.46 -21.97
C MET A 106 7.10 6.07 -20.91
N ALA A 107 5.81 6.31 -21.17
CA ALA A 107 4.73 5.90 -20.28
C ALA A 107 4.68 4.38 -20.06
N THR A 108 4.94 3.59 -21.11
CA THR A 108 5.07 2.13 -20.99
C THR A 108 6.27 1.74 -20.13
N ASP A 109 7.45 2.36 -20.35
CA ASP A 109 8.63 2.06 -19.54
C ASP A 109 8.44 2.41 -18.06
N HIS A 110 7.85 3.58 -17.79
CA HIS A 110 7.48 4.03 -16.46
C HIS A 110 6.57 3.05 -15.74
N LEU A 111 5.45 2.62 -16.36
CA LEU A 111 4.55 1.65 -15.73
C LEU A 111 5.25 0.31 -15.44
N VAL A 112 6.13 -0.16 -16.32
CA VAL A 112 6.89 -1.41 -16.08
C VAL A 112 7.78 -1.26 -14.85
N GLN A 113 8.56 -0.17 -14.77
CA GLN A 113 9.44 0.06 -13.63
C GLN A 113 8.66 0.27 -12.33
N TRP A 114 7.57 1.03 -12.40
CA TRP A 114 6.70 1.28 -11.27
C TRP A 114 6.06 -0.02 -10.74
N VAL A 115 5.56 -0.91 -11.61
CA VAL A 115 5.00 -2.20 -11.18
C VAL A 115 6.05 -3.09 -10.52
N ILE A 116 7.30 -3.07 -11.00
CA ILE A 116 8.40 -3.80 -10.34
C ILE A 116 8.61 -3.24 -8.93
N GLN A 117 8.60 -1.92 -8.76
CA GLN A 117 8.73 -1.29 -7.45
C GLN A 117 7.54 -1.62 -6.53
N VAL A 118 6.31 -1.61 -7.06
CA VAL A 118 5.09 -2.02 -6.33
C VAL A 118 5.23 -3.45 -5.81
N ARG A 119 5.65 -4.39 -6.66
CA ARG A 119 5.86 -5.80 -6.28
C ARG A 119 6.93 -5.98 -5.20
N ASN A 120 7.95 -5.12 -5.19
CA ASN A 120 9.01 -5.16 -4.19
C ASN A 120 8.60 -4.51 -2.85
N SER A 121 7.56 -3.66 -2.85
CA SER A 121 7.23 -2.79 -1.71
C SER A 121 5.92 -3.18 -1.01
N LEU A 122 4.99 -3.81 -1.71
CA LEU A 122 3.68 -4.20 -1.19
C LEU A 122 3.42 -5.70 -1.36
N PRO A 123 2.66 -6.33 -0.44
CA PRO A 123 2.20 -7.70 -0.61
C PRO A 123 1.12 -7.76 -1.71
N VAL A 124 1.53 -8.01 -2.94
CA VAL A 124 0.66 -8.08 -4.11
C VAL A 124 0.95 -9.33 -4.93
N ASP A 125 -0.10 -9.89 -5.51
CA ASP A 125 -0.03 -10.92 -6.54
C ASP A 125 -0.52 -10.39 -7.88
N ASP A 126 -0.29 -11.16 -8.95
CA ASP A 126 -0.71 -10.77 -10.30
C ASP A 126 -2.24 -10.67 -10.43
N ALA A 127 -2.98 -11.46 -9.65
CA ALA A 127 -4.44 -11.37 -9.62
C ALA A 127 -4.91 -10.02 -9.07
N THR A 128 -4.30 -9.53 -7.99
CA THR A 128 -4.61 -8.23 -7.38
C THR A 128 -4.13 -7.09 -8.27
N LEU A 129 -2.93 -7.18 -8.84
CA LEU A 129 -2.41 -6.18 -9.79
C LEU A 129 -3.35 -6.00 -10.99
N ASN A 130 -3.82 -7.09 -11.59
CA ASN A 130 -4.66 -7.02 -12.78
C ASN A 130 -6.11 -6.59 -12.43
N ALA A 131 -6.70 -7.13 -11.37
CA ALA A 131 -8.10 -6.89 -11.05
C ALA A 131 -8.35 -5.57 -10.31
N ALA A 132 -7.47 -5.17 -9.40
CA ALA A 132 -7.76 -4.13 -8.42
C ALA A 132 -6.98 -2.81 -8.63
N TYR A 133 -5.91 -2.80 -9.44
CA TYR A 133 -5.25 -1.54 -9.81
C TYR A 133 -6.00 -0.89 -10.96
N ILE A 134 -6.24 0.41 -10.85
CA ILE A 134 -6.96 1.18 -11.85
C ILE A 134 -6.22 2.50 -12.06
N ILE A 135 -5.94 2.85 -13.30
CA ILE A 135 -5.40 4.15 -13.67
C ILE A 135 -6.26 4.66 -14.83
N CYS A 136 -7.03 5.71 -14.63
CA CYS A 136 -7.93 6.17 -15.67
C CYS A 136 -8.40 7.59 -15.44
N ARG A 137 -9.11 8.11 -16.42
CA ARG A 137 -9.79 9.39 -16.29
C ARG A 137 -11.08 9.24 -15.48
N ASP A 138 -11.38 10.27 -14.71
CA ASP A 138 -12.57 10.34 -13.88
C ASP A 138 -13.23 11.74 -14.02
N SER A 139 -14.53 11.76 -14.32
CA SER A 139 -15.33 12.99 -14.26
C SER A 139 -15.89 13.29 -12.87
N THR A 140 -15.85 12.31 -11.97
CA THR A 140 -16.41 12.35 -10.62
C THR A 140 -15.41 11.78 -9.59
N PRO A 141 -14.31 12.50 -9.30
CA PRO A 141 -13.22 12.00 -8.45
C PRO A 141 -13.63 11.62 -7.01
N ALA A 142 -14.84 12.00 -6.58
CA ALA A 142 -15.42 11.61 -5.30
C ALA A 142 -16.12 10.23 -5.32
N THR A 143 -16.19 9.54 -6.46
CA THR A 143 -16.85 8.23 -6.59
C THR A 143 -15.88 7.14 -7.07
N ALA A 144 -16.26 5.88 -6.85
CA ALA A 144 -15.49 4.71 -7.28
C ALA A 144 -15.46 4.53 -8.81
N ALA A 145 -16.21 5.33 -9.59
CA ALA A 145 -16.36 5.12 -11.02
C ALA A 145 -15.10 5.54 -11.79
N CYS A 146 -14.48 4.58 -12.48
CA CYS A 146 -13.49 4.85 -13.51
C CYS A 146 -14.26 4.99 -14.84
N ASP A 147 -14.85 6.16 -15.08
CA ASP A 147 -15.75 6.37 -16.21
C ASP A 147 -15.00 6.67 -17.53
N ASN A 148 -13.68 6.89 -17.46
CA ASN A 148 -12.82 7.31 -18.57
C ASN A 148 -13.24 8.67 -19.17
N LEU A 149 -13.93 9.50 -18.40
CA LEU A 149 -14.37 10.85 -18.77
C LEU A 149 -13.68 11.88 -17.87
N GLY A 150 -13.94 13.18 -18.12
CA GLY A 150 -13.36 14.26 -17.31
C GLY A 150 -11.85 14.47 -17.53
N SER A 151 -11.26 15.40 -16.78
CA SER A 151 -9.84 15.78 -16.89
C SER A 151 -8.97 15.31 -15.73
N ALA A 152 -9.59 14.81 -14.64
CA ALA A 152 -8.83 14.27 -13.53
C ALA A 152 -8.38 12.84 -13.87
N ILE A 153 -7.15 12.50 -13.49
CA ILE A 153 -6.62 11.14 -13.56
C ILE A 153 -6.69 10.56 -12.15
N LYS A 154 -7.38 9.43 -12.02
CA LYS A 154 -7.45 8.63 -10.80
C LYS A 154 -6.45 7.50 -10.85
N ILE A 155 -5.75 7.30 -9.74
CA ILE A 155 -4.87 6.15 -9.48
C ILE A 155 -5.42 5.40 -8.27
N GLN A 156 -5.66 4.10 -8.44
CA GLN A 156 -6.00 3.18 -7.38
C GLN A 156 -4.93 2.10 -7.25
N ILE A 157 -4.40 1.96 -6.04
CA ILE A 157 -3.42 0.95 -5.64
C ILE A 157 -4.11 0.01 -4.67
N ALA A 158 -3.87 -1.29 -4.81
CA ALA A 158 -4.43 -2.31 -3.93
C ALA A 158 -3.34 -3.27 -3.41
N TRP A 159 -3.51 -3.79 -2.20
CA TRP A 159 -2.62 -4.79 -1.62
C TRP A 159 -3.38 -5.74 -0.71
N ILE A 160 -2.77 -6.90 -0.43
CA ILE A 160 -3.35 -7.93 0.42
C ILE A 160 -3.03 -7.58 1.88
N SER A 161 -4.05 -7.36 2.71
CA SER A 161 -3.89 -7.24 4.16
C SER A 161 -4.06 -8.60 4.84
N ARG A 162 -3.27 -8.86 5.88
CA ARG A 162 -3.33 -10.10 6.68
C ARG A 162 -4.30 -10.03 7.86
N THR A 163 -5.11 -8.99 7.96
CA THR A 163 -5.98 -8.75 9.12
C THR A 163 -7.15 -9.72 9.28
N THR A 164 -7.40 -10.61 8.32
CA THR A 164 -8.55 -11.54 8.34
C THR A 164 -8.26 -12.96 8.85
N GLU A 165 -7.12 -13.22 9.50
CA GLU A 165 -6.80 -14.58 9.98
C GLU A 165 -7.60 -15.05 11.21
N ASN A 166 -8.46 -14.21 11.82
CA ASN A 166 -9.21 -14.55 13.04
C ASN A 166 -10.73 -14.27 12.99
N ALA A 167 -11.33 -14.04 11.82
CA ALA A 167 -12.78 -14.00 11.69
C ALA A 167 -13.30 -15.36 11.18
N PRO A 168 -14.26 -16.02 11.86
CA PRO A 168 -14.89 -17.21 11.32
C PRO A 168 -15.76 -16.79 10.12
N GLU A 169 -15.37 -17.27 8.94
CA GLU A 169 -16.21 -17.38 7.73
C GLU A 169 -16.71 -16.06 7.11
N ALA A 170 -15.88 -15.45 6.24
CA ALA A 170 -16.34 -14.64 5.10
C ALA A 170 -15.21 -14.46 4.05
N ASP A 171 -15.30 -15.27 2.99
CA ASP A 171 -14.85 -14.98 1.61
C ASP A 171 -13.40 -14.46 1.42
N ASP A 172 -12.48 -15.38 1.11
CA ASP A 172 -11.04 -15.16 0.85
C ASP A 172 -10.72 -14.21 -0.32
N ALA A 173 -11.74 -13.63 -0.98
CA ALA A 173 -11.60 -12.60 -2.00
C ALA A 173 -11.58 -11.15 -1.47
N ASN A 174 -11.92 -10.94 -0.18
CA ASN A 174 -12.14 -9.60 0.41
C ASN A 174 -11.00 -9.05 1.30
N SER A 175 -9.83 -9.70 1.38
CA SER A 175 -8.69 -9.23 2.20
C SER A 175 -7.85 -8.13 1.52
N ARG A 176 -8.46 -7.32 0.66
CA ARG A 176 -7.76 -6.30 -0.14
C ARG A 176 -8.02 -4.91 0.41
N GLU A 177 -6.96 -4.20 0.77
CA GLU A 177 -7.03 -2.78 1.05
C GLU A 177 -6.69 -1.97 -0.21
N PHE A 178 -7.18 -0.73 -0.27
CA PHE A 178 -6.96 0.17 -1.38
C PHE A 178 -6.61 1.58 -0.93
N TYR A 179 -5.80 2.25 -1.75
CA TYR A 179 -5.48 3.66 -1.68
C TYR A 179 -5.84 4.30 -3.02
N GLN A 180 -6.51 5.45 -2.98
CA GLN A 180 -6.96 6.18 -4.15
C GLN A 180 -6.53 7.64 -4.07
N ILE A 181 -6.06 8.17 -5.19
CA ILE A 181 -5.78 9.60 -5.37
C ILE A 181 -6.28 10.04 -6.75
N SER A 182 -6.74 11.29 -6.86
CA SER A 182 -7.10 11.92 -8.12
C SER A 182 -6.36 13.24 -8.28
N PHE A 183 -5.89 13.55 -9.49
CA PHE A 183 -5.14 14.78 -9.78
C PHE A 183 -5.39 15.27 -11.21
N GLU A 184 -5.17 16.56 -11.47
CA GLU A 184 -5.11 17.09 -12.84
C GLU A 184 -3.67 17.05 -13.42
N PRO A 185 -3.50 16.63 -14.70
CA PRO A 185 -2.21 16.51 -15.37
C PRO A 185 -1.65 17.79 -16.02
#